data_AF-A0A453MRQ0-F1
#
_entry.id   AF-A0A453MRQ0-F1
#
_cell.length_a   1.000
_cell.length_b   1.000
_cell.length_c   1.000
_cell.angle_alpha   90.00
_cell.angle_beta   90.00
_cell.angle_gamma   90.00
#
_symmetry.space_group_name_H-M   'P 1'
#
loop_
_entity.id
_entity.type
_entity.pdbx_description
1 polymer ?
#
loop_
_entity_poly.entity_id
_entity_poly.type
_entity_poly.pdbx_seq_one_letter_code
_entity_poly.pdbx_strand_id
1 'polypeptide(L)'
;SGRVASARSFSSSADLPPHQEIGMPSLSPTMTEGNIAKWIKKEGDKVSPGEVLCEVETDKATVEMECMEEGYLAKIVQGDGAKEIKVGEVICVTVEEGDIEKFKDYKPSAADAPAAPSESKATPEPAAPKVEEKVPAKAPEPKAPKAEKASRSGDRIFASPLARKLAEDNNVQLSSVKGTGPDGRILKADIEDYLAKGGKSEAFAASGLDYTDIPNAQIRKVTANRLLASKQTIPHYYLTVDTRVDKLIKLRGELNPLQEASGGKKISINDLVIKGCSLGSSKGP
;
A
#
# COMPACT_ATOMS: atom_id res chain seq x y z
N SER A 1 -20.63 -10.46 -23.33
CA SER A 1 -19.81 -11.65 -23.62
C SER A 1 -18.35 -11.32 -23.50
N GLY A 2 -17.69 -11.86 -22.49
CA GLY A 2 -16.26 -11.66 -22.24
C GLY A 2 -15.83 -12.61 -21.14
N ARG A 3 -15.75 -13.91 -21.47
CA ARG A 3 -15.18 -14.93 -20.58
C ARG A 3 -13.69 -14.61 -20.45
N VAL A 4 -13.27 -14.13 -19.28
CA VAL A 4 -11.86 -14.14 -18.91
C VAL A 4 -11.50 -15.60 -18.69
N ALA A 5 -10.82 -16.20 -19.66
CA ALA A 5 -10.25 -17.53 -19.50
C ALA A 5 -9.05 -17.38 -18.55
N SER A 6 -9.26 -17.71 -17.27
CA SER A 6 -8.16 -17.96 -16.35
C SER A 6 -7.40 -19.18 -16.88
N ALA A 7 -6.13 -18.99 -17.24
CA ALA A 7 -5.31 -20.09 -17.75
C ALA A 7 -5.16 -21.13 -16.63
N ARG A 8 -5.54 -22.37 -16.94
CA ARG A 8 -5.36 -23.52 -16.05
C ARG A 8 -3.89 -23.89 -16.04
N SER A 9 -3.20 -23.53 -14.96
CA SER A 9 -1.84 -24.01 -14.69
C SER A 9 -1.94 -25.26 -13.82
N PHE A 10 -2.02 -26.45 -14.45
CA PHE A 10 -1.73 -27.69 -13.73
C PHE A 10 -0.22 -27.75 -13.55
N SER A 11 0.26 -27.45 -12.34
CA SER A 11 1.69 -27.51 -12.02
C SER A 11 2.09 -28.97 -11.86
N SER A 12 2.55 -29.61 -12.94
CA SER A 12 3.04 -30.99 -12.88
C SER A 12 4.49 -31.01 -12.40
N SER A 13 4.72 -30.79 -11.11
CA SER A 13 5.92 -31.37 -10.48
C SER A 13 5.70 -32.88 -10.44
N ALA A 14 6.59 -33.64 -11.07
CA ALA A 14 6.41 -35.04 -11.49
C ALA A 14 6.07 -36.08 -10.40
N ASP A 15 5.95 -35.67 -9.13
CA ASP A 15 5.68 -36.53 -7.97
C ASP A 15 4.39 -36.14 -7.20
N LEU A 16 3.68 -35.08 -7.61
CA LEU A 16 2.49 -34.59 -6.93
C LEU A 16 1.20 -34.90 -7.71
N PRO A 17 0.10 -35.27 -7.02
CA PRO A 17 -1.22 -35.42 -7.62
C PRO A 17 -1.67 -34.16 -8.39
N PRO A 18 -2.65 -34.28 -9.29
CA PRO A 18 -3.26 -33.12 -9.95
C PRO A 18 -3.73 -32.12 -8.89
N HIS A 19 -3.09 -30.96 -8.88
CA HIS A 19 -3.38 -29.89 -7.95
C HIS A 19 -3.49 -28.57 -8.68
N GLN A 20 -4.22 -27.66 -8.07
CA GLN A 20 -4.45 -26.32 -8.56
C GLN A 20 -3.86 -25.34 -7.58
N GLU A 21 -2.96 -24.50 -8.09
CA GLU A 21 -2.42 -23.38 -7.34
C GLU A 21 -3.39 -22.22 -7.46
N ILE A 22 -3.94 -21.78 -6.33
CA ILE A 22 -4.80 -20.61 -6.26
C ILE A 22 -3.91 -19.43 -5.88
N GLY A 23 -3.75 -18.50 -6.82
CA GLY A 23 -3.10 -17.22 -6.59
C GLY A 23 -4.03 -16.18 -5.96
N MET A 24 -3.45 -15.15 -5.34
CA MET A 24 -4.19 -14.00 -4.82
C MET A 24 -5.01 -13.36 -5.95
N PRO A 25 -6.34 -13.37 -5.90
CA PRO A 25 -7.17 -12.82 -6.95
C PRO A 25 -7.21 -11.29 -6.89
N SER A 26 -7.42 -10.66 -8.05
CA SER A 26 -7.70 -9.23 -8.12
C SER A 26 -9.15 -8.95 -7.72
N LEU A 27 -9.40 -8.76 -6.42
CA LEU A 27 -10.74 -8.48 -5.88
C LEU A 27 -11.17 -7.00 -6.03
N SER A 28 -10.31 -6.14 -6.58
CA SER A 28 -10.60 -4.73 -6.88
C SER A 28 -9.86 -4.31 -8.17
N PRO A 29 -10.47 -3.51 -9.07
CA PRO A 29 -9.85 -3.11 -10.34
C PRO A 29 -8.53 -2.34 -10.21
N THR A 30 -8.25 -1.85 -8.99
CA THR A 30 -7.05 -1.06 -8.67
C THR A 30 -6.12 -1.78 -7.71
N MET A 31 -6.33 -3.08 -7.49
CA MET A 31 -5.56 -3.90 -6.55
C MET A 31 -4.28 -4.40 -7.21
N THR A 32 -3.14 -4.16 -6.56
CA THR A 32 -1.82 -4.68 -6.96
C THR A 32 -1.28 -5.69 -5.94
N GLU A 33 -1.67 -5.53 -4.68
CA GLU A 33 -1.37 -6.41 -3.56
C GLU A 33 -2.57 -6.49 -2.60
N GLY A 34 -2.63 -7.56 -1.79
CA GLY A 34 -3.67 -7.83 -0.81
C GLY A 34 -3.12 -8.49 0.46
N ASN A 35 -3.92 -8.44 1.52
CA ASN A 35 -3.57 -9.09 2.78
C ASN A 35 -4.62 -10.15 3.12
N ILE A 36 -4.19 -11.28 3.67
CA ILE A 36 -5.12 -12.29 4.19
C ILE A 36 -5.46 -11.88 5.62
N ALA A 37 -6.70 -11.45 5.85
CA ALA A 37 -7.17 -11.10 7.17
C ALA A 37 -7.36 -12.36 8.02
N LYS A 38 -8.07 -13.36 7.46
CA LYS A 38 -8.38 -14.60 8.16
C LYS A 38 -8.83 -15.72 7.21
N TRP A 39 -8.33 -16.93 7.40
CA TRP A 39 -8.82 -18.16 6.78
C TRP A 39 -10.06 -18.68 7.52
N ILE A 40 -11.10 -19.01 6.74
CA ILE A 40 -12.32 -19.63 7.24
C ILE A 40 -12.21 -21.15 7.10
N LYS A 41 -11.61 -21.64 6.01
CA LYS A 41 -11.33 -23.05 5.74
C LYS A 41 -9.90 -23.42 6.16
N LYS A 42 -9.73 -24.65 6.67
CA LYS A 42 -8.45 -25.19 7.11
C LYS A 42 -7.92 -26.22 6.12
N GLU A 43 -6.63 -26.51 6.22
CA GLU A 43 -5.99 -27.57 5.45
C GLU A 43 -6.71 -28.91 5.70
N GLY A 44 -7.09 -29.57 4.63
CA GLY A 44 -7.86 -30.81 4.59
C GLY A 44 -9.37 -30.64 4.50
N ASP A 45 -9.90 -29.42 4.61
CA ASP A 45 -11.34 -29.19 4.51
C ASP A 45 -11.82 -29.33 3.05
N LYS A 46 -13.01 -29.94 2.89
CA LYS A 46 -13.73 -29.95 1.62
C LYS A 46 -14.28 -28.54 1.34
N VAL A 47 -14.11 -28.08 0.11
CA VAL A 47 -14.57 -26.78 -0.40
C VAL A 47 -15.45 -26.99 -1.62
N SER A 48 -16.56 -26.26 -1.67
CA SER A 48 -17.49 -26.27 -2.82
C SER A 48 -17.53 -24.90 -3.50
N PRO A 49 -17.96 -24.82 -4.78
CA PRO A 49 -18.16 -23.55 -5.46
C PRO A 49 -19.10 -22.62 -4.67
N GLY A 50 -18.66 -21.39 -4.41
CA GLY A 50 -19.39 -20.38 -3.63
C GLY A 50 -19.13 -20.44 -2.12
N GLU A 51 -18.35 -21.40 -1.61
CA GLU A 51 -17.93 -21.38 -0.21
C GLU A 51 -16.75 -20.41 0.01
N VAL A 52 -16.81 -19.65 1.10
CA VAL A 52 -15.75 -18.69 1.45
C VAL A 52 -14.52 -19.44 2.00
N LEU A 53 -13.37 -19.19 1.38
CA LEU A 53 -12.07 -19.73 1.78
C LEU A 53 -11.41 -18.87 2.86
N CYS A 54 -11.30 -17.57 2.59
CA CYS A 54 -10.67 -16.60 3.48
C CYS A 54 -11.20 -15.18 3.26
N GLU A 55 -11.01 -14.32 4.24
CA GLU A 55 -11.25 -12.89 4.18
C GLU A 55 -9.96 -12.18 3.72
N VAL A 56 -10.06 -11.43 2.63
CA VAL A 56 -8.94 -10.67 2.06
C VAL A 56 -9.17 -9.18 2.31
N GLU A 57 -8.25 -8.53 3.01
CA GLU A 57 -8.23 -7.08 3.14
C GLU A 57 -7.62 -6.47 1.87
N THR A 58 -8.44 -5.73 1.14
CA THR A 58 -8.05 -5.02 -0.08
C THR A 58 -7.88 -3.51 0.19
N ASP A 59 -7.58 -2.76 -0.87
CA ASP A 59 -7.50 -1.31 -0.85
C ASP A 59 -8.82 -0.58 -0.55
N LYS A 60 -9.97 -1.27 -0.64
CA LYS A 60 -11.29 -0.64 -0.48
C LYS A 60 -12.18 -1.27 0.58
N ALA A 61 -12.04 -2.58 0.79
CA ALA A 61 -12.84 -3.31 1.76
C ALA A 61 -12.18 -4.65 2.08
N THR A 62 -12.57 -5.23 3.21
CA THR A 62 -12.40 -6.67 3.41
C THR A 62 -13.43 -7.39 2.55
N VAL A 63 -12.96 -8.24 1.65
CA VAL A 63 -13.79 -9.01 0.72
C VAL A 63 -13.59 -10.49 1.01
N GLU A 64 -14.68 -11.22 1.04
CA GLU A 64 -14.68 -12.67 1.19
C GLU A 64 -14.27 -13.32 -0.15
N MET A 65 -13.23 -14.14 -0.11
CA MET A 65 -12.77 -14.90 -1.26
C MET A 65 -13.52 -16.24 -1.31
N GLU A 66 -14.34 -16.41 -2.34
CA GLU A 66 -15.10 -17.63 -2.60
C GLU A 66 -14.27 -18.63 -3.42
N CYS A 67 -14.46 -19.93 -3.17
CA CYS A 67 -13.95 -20.98 -4.05
C CYS A 67 -14.79 -21.03 -5.33
N MET A 68 -14.15 -21.15 -6.49
CA MET A 68 -14.86 -21.29 -7.78
C MET A 68 -15.12 -22.75 -8.16
N GLU A 69 -14.37 -23.69 -7.57
CA GLU A 69 -14.34 -25.10 -7.97
C GLU A 69 -14.54 -26.01 -6.75
N GLU A 70 -14.95 -27.26 -6.97
CA GLU A 70 -15.10 -28.26 -5.90
C GLU A 70 -13.75 -28.96 -5.67
N GLY A 71 -13.36 -29.16 -4.42
CA GLY A 71 -12.13 -29.86 -4.08
C GLY A 71 -11.85 -29.88 -2.57
N TYR A 72 -10.59 -30.15 -2.22
CA TYR A 72 -10.07 -30.11 -0.86
C TYR A 72 -8.94 -29.09 -0.77
N LEU A 73 -8.91 -28.32 0.32
CA LEU A 73 -7.82 -27.38 0.58
C LEU A 73 -6.57 -28.16 1.01
N ALA A 74 -5.63 -28.41 0.10
CA ALA A 74 -4.49 -29.27 0.37
C ALA A 74 -3.45 -28.61 1.28
N LYS A 75 -3.15 -27.33 1.05
CA LYS A 75 -2.21 -26.56 1.87
C LYS A 75 -2.43 -25.06 1.75
N ILE A 76 -2.26 -24.35 2.86
CA ILE A 76 -2.21 -22.90 2.92
C ILE A 76 -0.74 -22.48 2.83
N VAL A 77 -0.38 -21.76 1.77
CA VAL A 77 0.99 -21.25 1.57
C VAL A 77 1.16 -19.94 2.33
N GLN A 78 0.16 -19.05 2.26
CA GLN A 78 0.13 -17.78 2.97
C GLN A 78 -0.90 -17.83 4.09
N GLY A 79 -0.43 -17.88 5.33
CA GLY A 79 -1.27 -18.05 6.51
C GLY A 79 -2.08 -16.82 6.91
N ASP A 80 -2.79 -16.94 8.04
CA ASP A 80 -3.55 -15.85 8.65
C ASP A 80 -2.67 -14.62 8.91
N GLY A 81 -3.18 -13.43 8.56
CA GLY A 81 -2.49 -12.17 8.79
C GLY A 81 -1.30 -11.92 7.85
N ALA A 82 -1.11 -12.75 6.81
CA ALA A 82 -0.10 -12.52 5.78
C ALA A 82 -0.38 -11.19 5.05
N LYS A 83 0.68 -10.40 4.81
CA LYS A 83 0.58 -9.02 4.32
C LYS A 83 1.35 -8.85 3.02
N GLU A 84 0.93 -7.89 2.21
CA GLU A 84 1.68 -7.44 1.02
C GLU A 84 1.86 -8.56 -0.02
N ILE A 85 0.86 -9.44 -0.16
CA ILE A 85 0.84 -10.54 -1.14
C ILE A 85 0.46 -9.96 -2.49
N LYS A 86 1.27 -10.17 -3.53
CA LYS A 86 1.00 -9.61 -4.85
C LYS A 86 -0.15 -10.36 -5.53
N VAL A 87 -0.94 -9.64 -6.34
CA VAL A 87 -1.94 -10.30 -7.20
C VAL A 87 -1.25 -11.33 -8.08
N GLY A 88 -1.76 -12.56 -8.09
CA GLY A 88 -1.18 -13.71 -8.79
C GLY A 88 -0.18 -14.54 -7.99
N GLU A 89 0.26 -14.10 -6.81
CA GLU A 89 1.12 -14.90 -5.93
C GLU A 89 0.31 -16.04 -5.28
N VAL A 90 0.86 -17.27 -5.27
CA VAL A 90 0.17 -18.47 -4.77
C VAL A 90 -0.11 -18.36 -3.28
N ILE A 91 -1.40 -18.43 -2.91
CA ILE A 91 -1.87 -18.33 -1.53
C ILE A 91 -2.25 -19.69 -0.93
N CYS A 92 -2.79 -20.59 -1.75
CA CYS A 92 -3.12 -21.95 -1.33
C CYS A 92 -3.15 -22.91 -2.52
N VAL A 93 -3.18 -24.20 -2.20
CA VAL A 93 -3.27 -25.28 -3.18
C VAL A 93 -4.53 -26.09 -2.90
N THR A 94 -5.31 -26.38 -3.95
CA THR A 94 -6.50 -27.24 -3.91
C THR A 94 -6.28 -28.52 -4.73
N VAL A 95 -6.94 -29.60 -4.34
CA VAL A 95 -6.90 -30.92 -5.03
C VAL A 95 -8.31 -31.48 -5.20
N GLU A 96 -8.57 -32.17 -6.32
CA GLU A 96 -9.90 -32.74 -6.61
C GLU A 96 -10.18 -34.03 -5.80
N GLU A 97 -9.20 -34.94 -5.68
CA GLU A 97 -9.32 -36.16 -4.86
C GLU A 97 -8.01 -36.53 -4.13
N GLY A 98 -8.17 -36.86 -2.84
CA GLY A 98 -7.29 -37.64 -1.96
C GLY A 98 -5.78 -37.68 -2.22
N ASP A 99 -5.04 -36.74 -1.63
CA ASP A 99 -3.70 -36.94 -1.04
C ASP A 99 -3.21 -35.63 -0.37
N ILE A 100 -3.99 -35.11 0.58
CA ILE A 100 -3.69 -33.88 1.35
C ILE A 100 -2.31 -33.98 2.04
N GLU A 101 -1.91 -35.18 2.43
CA GLU A 101 -0.68 -35.40 3.19
C GLU A 101 0.61 -35.19 2.37
N LYS A 102 0.57 -35.36 1.04
CA LYS A 102 1.73 -35.14 0.16
C LYS A 102 2.06 -33.66 -0.04
N PHE A 103 1.11 -32.77 0.26
CA PHE A 103 1.30 -31.33 0.10
C PHE A 103 1.81 -30.64 1.37
N LYS A 104 1.94 -31.32 2.51
CA LYS A 104 2.45 -30.73 3.77
C LYS A 104 3.81 -30.04 3.61
N ASP A 105 4.68 -30.54 2.73
CA ASP A 105 6.00 -29.95 2.43
C ASP A 105 6.04 -29.14 1.13
N TYR A 106 4.90 -28.92 0.46
CA TYR A 106 4.84 -28.16 -0.79
C TYR A 106 5.36 -26.74 -0.58
N LYS A 107 6.39 -26.37 -1.34
CA LYS A 107 6.85 -25.00 -1.52
C LYS A 107 6.58 -24.64 -2.97
N PRO A 108 5.85 -23.56 -3.27
CA PRO A 108 5.72 -23.12 -4.64
C PRO A 108 7.12 -22.87 -5.21
N SER A 109 7.43 -23.55 -6.32
CA SER A 109 8.61 -23.25 -7.10
C SER A 109 8.38 -21.88 -7.73
N ALA A 110 9.24 -20.90 -7.41
CA ALA A 110 9.16 -19.53 -7.89
C ALA A 110 9.52 -19.41 -9.39
N ALA A 111 8.89 -20.21 -10.24
CA ALA A 111 9.17 -20.30 -11.66
C ALA A 111 7.89 -20.58 -12.46
N ASP A 112 6.87 -19.73 -12.31
CA ASP A 112 6.13 -19.22 -13.47
C ASP A 112 5.27 -18.03 -13.04
N ALA A 113 5.85 -16.82 -13.14
CA ALA A 113 5.05 -15.62 -13.21
C ALA A 113 4.45 -15.57 -14.62
N PRO A 114 3.12 -15.54 -14.81
CA PRO A 114 2.54 -15.39 -16.13
C PRO A 114 3.04 -14.08 -16.75
N ALA A 115 3.76 -14.20 -17.86
CA ALA A 115 4.20 -13.08 -18.67
C ALA A 115 2.99 -12.23 -19.06
N ALA A 116 3.01 -10.96 -18.67
CA ALA A 116 2.10 -9.96 -19.20
C ALA A 116 2.19 -9.95 -20.74
N PRO A 117 1.06 -9.91 -21.47
CA PRO A 117 1.11 -9.80 -22.92
C PRO A 117 1.78 -8.50 -23.34
N SER A 118 2.97 -8.61 -23.90
CA SER A 118 3.63 -7.59 -24.69
C SER A 118 3.21 -7.76 -26.14
N GLU A 119 2.48 -6.79 -26.69
CA GLU A 119 2.58 -6.31 -28.07
C GLU A 119 1.78 -4.99 -28.18
N SER A 120 2.47 -3.86 -28.21
CA SER A 120 2.98 -3.18 -29.42
C SER A 120 1.90 -2.37 -30.16
N LYS A 121 1.98 -1.04 -29.98
CA LYS A 121 1.94 -0.10 -31.11
C LYS A 121 2.60 1.23 -30.73
N ALA A 122 3.82 1.38 -31.22
CA ALA A 122 4.50 2.65 -31.37
C ALA A 122 3.80 3.51 -32.43
N THR A 123 3.67 4.81 -32.19
CA THR A 123 3.54 5.90 -33.18
C THR A 123 3.83 7.22 -32.44
N PRO A 124 4.49 8.20 -33.08
CA PRO A 124 5.63 8.88 -32.49
C PRO A 124 5.33 10.23 -31.82
N GLU A 125 6.25 10.57 -30.94
CA GLU A 125 6.47 11.82 -30.22
C GLU A 125 6.62 13.04 -31.15
N PRO A 126 5.84 14.12 -30.94
CA PRO A 126 6.11 15.41 -31.57
C PRO A 126 7.25 16.15 -30.87
N ALA A 127 8.18 16.62 -31.70
CA ALA A 127 9.40 17.31 -31.36
C ALA A 127 9.25 18.49 -30.38
N ALA A 128 10.07 18.47 -29.33
CA ALA A 128 10.37 19.63 -28.50
C ALA A 128 11.24 20.64 -29.28
N PRO A 129 10.87 21.93 -29.35
CA PRO A 129 11.74 22.96 -29.90
C PRO A 129 12.86 23.35 -28.93
N LYS A 130 14.06 23.29 -29.48
CA LYS A 130 15.34 23.81 -28.97
C LYS A 130 15.23 25.31 -28.68
N VAL A 131 15.47 25.71 -27.43
CA VAL A 131 15.65 27.11 -27.04
C VAL A 131 17.10 27.35 -26.63
N GLU A 132 17.64 28.43 -27.16
CA GLU A 132 19.01 28.89 -27.14
C GLU A 132 19.56 29.21 -25.75
N GLU A 133 20.84 28.89 -25.63
CA GLU A 133 21.79 29.26 -24.60
C GLU A 133 22.03 30.78 -24.60
N LYS A 134 21.85 31.42 -23.43
CA LYS A 134 22.30 32.79 -23.18
C LYS A 134 22.93 32.87 -21.78
N VAL A 135 24.25 32.96 -21.76
CA VAL A 135 25.10 33.48 -20.67
C VAL A 135 25.38 34.96 -21.08
N PRO A 136 25.61 35.98 -20.21
CA PRO A 136 26.25 35.92 -18.88
C PRO A 136 25.72 36.86 -17.78
N ALA A 137 26.07 36.60 -16.50
CA ALA A 137 26.62 37.60 -15.57
C ALA A 137 27.02 36.96 -14.23
N LYS A 138 28.03 37.57 -13.60
CA LYS A 138 28.98 37.05 -12.62
C LYS A 138 28.78 37.72 -11.25
N ALA A 139 28.74 36.89 -10.19
CA ALA A 139 29.21 37.12 -8.79
C ALA A 139 28.50 38.24 -7.96
N PRO A 140 28.46 38.19 -6.59
CA PRO A 140 29.52 37.68 -5.71
C PRO A 140 29.13 36.75 -4.54
N GLU A 141 30.17 36.10 -4.03
CA GLU A 141 30.27 35.22 -2.86
C GLU A 141 29.79 35.86 -1.55
N PRO A 142 29.27 35.05 -0.60
CA PRO A 142 29.36 35.33 0.82
C PRO A 142 30.57 34.62 1.43
N LYS A 143 31.36 35.45 2.12
CA LYS A 143 32.58 35.18 2.88
C LYS A 143 32.48 33.99 3.83
N ALA A 144 33.55 33.19 3.84
CA ALA A 144 33.95 32.38 4.99
C ALA A 144 34.32 33.28 6.18
N PRO A 145 33.97 32.88 7.40
CA PRO A 145 34.78 33.19 8.58
C PRO A 145 35.72 32.03 8.90
N LYS A 146 36.95 32.44 9.16
CA LYS A 146 38.11 31.70 9.62
C LYS A 146 37.86 31.08 11.00
N ALA A 147 38.61 30.03 11.27
CA ALA A 147 38.65 29.24 12.50
C ALA A 147 38.75 30.06 13.80
N GLU A 148 38.00 29.61 14.80
CA GLU A 148 38.36 29.75 16.21
C GLU A 148 38.50 28.36 16.83
N LYS A 149 39.66 28.13 17.45
CA LYS A 149 39.94 26.96 18.28
C LYS A 149 39.37 27.18 19.68
N ALA A 150 38.82 26.08 20.19
CA ALA A 150 38.78 25.66 21.59
C ALA A 150 38.07 26.55 22.63
N SER A 151 36.82 26.19 22.92
CA SER A 151 36.31 26.19 24.30
C SER A 151 36.00 24.75 24.71
N ARG A 152 36.77 24.22 25.67
CA ARG A 152 36.38 23.02 26.43
C ARG A 152 35.16 23.41 27.29
N SER A 153 34.00 22.88 26.95
CA SER A 153 32.80 22.90 27.80
C SER A 153 32.03 21.60 27.49
N GLY A 154 32.02 20.69 28.46
CA GLY A 154 31.77 19.27 28.28
C GLY A 154 30.31 18.85 28.14
N ASP A 155 29.58 19.36 27.15
CA ASP A 155 28.23 18.83 26.81
C ASP A 155 27.84 18.94 25.32
N ARG A 156 28.68 19.55 24.47
CA ARG A 156 28.38 19.65 23.03
C ARG A 156 29.04 18.51 22.27
N ILE A 157 28.22 17.55 21.82
CA ILE A 157 28.65 16.42 20.98
C ILE A 157 28.84 16.92 19.54
N PHE A 158 30.06 16.86 19.06
CA PHE A 158 30.38 17.20 17.67
C PHE A 158 30.26 15.94 16.81
N ALA A 159 29.29 15.90 15.89
CA ALA A 159 29.11 14.80 14.93
C ALA A 159 29.08 15.34 13.51
N SER A 160 29.64 14.60 12.56
CA SER A 160 29.49 14.93 11.14
C SER A 160 28.03 14.75 10.66
N PRO A 161 27.56 15.50 9.64
CA PRO A 161 26.18 15.38 9.16
C PRO A 161 25.80 13.95 8.74
N LEU A 162 26.73 13.24 8.11
CA LEU A 162 26.55 11.84 7.71
C LEU A 162 26.49 10.89 8.91
N ALA A 163 27.32 11.14 9.93
CA ALA A 163 27.30 10.38 11.17
C ALA A 163 25.97 10.58 11.91
N ARG A 164 25.45 11.81 12.00
CA ARG A 164 24.15 12.10 12.62
C ARG A 164 23.02 11.33 11.94
N LYS A 165 22.97 11.34 10.61
CA LYS A 165 21.97 10.59 9.85
C LYS A 165 22.06 9.08 10.11
N LEU A 166 23.27 8.52 10.10
CA LEU A 166 23.47 7.08 10.32
C LEU A 166 23.15 6.66 11.76
N ALA A 167 23.40 7.54 12.74
CA ALA A 167 23.00 7.33 14.13
C ALA A 167 21.47 7.34 14.30
N GLU A 168 20.76 8.27 13.66
CA GLU A 168 19.29 8.33 13.66
C GLU A 168 18.68 7.08 13.02
N ASP A 169 19.16 6.69 11.83
CA ASP A 169 18.66 5.52 11.08
C ASP A 169 18.83 4.20 11.87
N ASN A 170 19.84 4.13 12.75
CA ASN A 170 20.18 2.93 13.51
C ASN A 170 19.88 3.03 15.01
N ASN A 171 19.17 4.09 15.45
CA ASN A 171 18.84 4.35 16.86
C ASN A 171 20.08 4.33 17.80
N VAL A 172 21.20 4.90 17.34
CA VAL A 172 22.44 5.00 18.12
C VAL A 172 22.52 6.38 18.77
N GLN A 173 22.76 6.42 20.07
CA GLN A 173 22.92 7.67 20.79
C GLN A 173 24.32 8.24 20.57
N LEU A 174 24.41 9.47 20.06
CA LEU A 174 25.70 10.12 19.81
C LEU A 174 26.51 10.38 21.10
N SER A 175 25.90 10.30 22.29
CA SER A 175 26.57 10.44 23.58
C SER A 175 27.38 9.20 23.98
N SER A 176 26.99 8.00 23.53
CA SER A 176 27.67 6.74 23.85
C SER A 176 28.77 6.39 22.85
N VAL A 177 28.83 7.10 21.72
CA VAL A 177 29.84 6.92 20.67
C VAL A 177 30.99 7.88 20.88
N LYS A 178 32.19 7.33 21.10
CA LYS A 178 33.43 8.12 21.17
C LYS A 178 33.91 8.45 19.76
N GLY A 179 33.94 9.74 19.42
CA GLY A 179 34.41 10.21 18.12
C GLY A 179 35.94 10.21 17.98
N THR A 180 36.43 9.74 16.84
CA THR A 180 37.87 9.67 16.50
C THR A 180 38.30 10.80 15.55
N GLY A 181 37.37 11.66 15.12
CA GLY A 181 37.65 12.76 14.20
C GLY A 181 38.36 13.97 14.84
N PRO A 182 38.82 14.93 14.01
CA PRO A 182 39.41 16.18 14.48
C PRO A 182 38.47 16.91 15.45
N ASP A 183 39.01 17.38 16.57
CA ASP A 183 38.27 17.97 17.71
C ASP A 183 37.29 17.01 18.42
N GLY A 184 37.51 15.69 18.35
CA GLY A 184 36.66 14.68 19.00
C GLY A 184 35.33 14.45 18.27
N ARG A 185 35.30 14.74 16.96
CA ARG A 185 34.11 14.62 16.11
C ARG A 185 33.76 13.17 15.81
N ILE A 186 32.48 12.82 15.91
CA ILE A 186 31.98 11.49 15.52
C ILE A 186 31.91 11.40 13.99
N LEU A 187 32.68 10.46 13.45
CA LEU A 187 32.72 10.12 12.04
C LEU A 187 31.78 8.95 11.74
N LYS A 188 31.54 8.69 10.45
CA LYS A 188 30.75 7.55 9.98
C LYS A 188 31.30 6.22 10.53
N ALA A 189 32.62 6.04 10.45
CA ALA A 189 33.31 4.84 10.89
C ALA A 189 33.12 4.57 12.40
N ASP A 190 33.08 5.62 13.24
CA ASP A 190 32.90 5.46 14.69
C ASP A 190 31.53 4.87 15.03
N ILE A 191 30.49 5.21 14.26
CA ILE A 191 29.14 4.67 14.44
C ILE A 191 29.07 3.24 13.87
N GLU A 192 29.62 2.99 12.69
CA GLU A 192 29.68 1.64 12.12
C GLU A 192 30.44 0.67 13.04
N ASP A 193 31.54 1.10 13.64
CA ASP A 193 32.30 0.34 14.63
C ASP A 193 31.51 0.13 15.93
N TYR A 194 30.72 1.12 16.34
CA TYR A 194 29.85 0.99 17.52
C TYR A 194 28.72 -0.02 17.27
N LEU A 195 28.10 0.00 16.09
CA LEU A 195 27.13 -1.02 15.66
C LEU A 195 27.77 -2.41 15.58
N ALA A 196 28.96 -2.52 14.98
CA ALA A 196 29.67 -3.79 14.82
C ALA A 196 30.05 -4.42 16.17
N LYS A 197 30.29 -3.60 17.20
CA LYS A 197 30.56 -4.04 18.58
C LYS A 197 29.30 -4.39 19.37
N GLY A 198 28.13 -4.44 18.72
CA GLY A 198 26.85 -4.76 19.38
C GLY A 198 26.30 -3.61 20.22
N GLY A 199 26.84 -2.40 20.06
CA GLY A 199 26.31 -1.18 20.67
C GLY A 199 25.03 -0.76 19.98
N LYS A 200 23.92 -1.42 20.28
CA LYS A 200 22.64 -0.74 20.27
C LYS A 200 22.54 -0.08 21.63
N SER A 201 22.47 1.25 21.63
CA SER A 201 22.04 1.98 22.82
C SER A 201 20.74 1.33 23.26
N GLU A 202 20.66 0.88 24.51
CA GLU A 202 19.36 0.75 25.16
C GLU A 202 18.63 2.05 24.89
N ALA A 203 17.46 1.94 24.27
CA ALA A 203 16.64 3.10 23.98
C ALA A 203 16.51 3.87 25.30
N PHE A 204 16.92 5.13 25.30
CA PHE A 204 16.38 6.03 26.30
C PHE A 204 14.87 5.96 26.11
N ALA A 205 14.20 5.23 26.99
CA ALA A 205 12.80 5.42 27.25
C ALA A 205 12.70 6.90 27.60
N ALA A 206 12.27 7.71 26.62
CA ALA A 206 11.98 9.10 26.84
C ALA A 206 11.03 9.15 28.03
N SER A 207 11.50 9.71 29.14
CA SER A 207 10.65 9.92 30.30
C SER A 207 9.61 10.96 29.89
N GLY A 208 8.38 10.50 29.71
CA GLY A 208 7.19 11.33 29.57
C GLY A 208 6.74 11.57 28.13
N LEU A 209 5.99 10.61 27.59
CA LEU A 209 4.62 10.76 27.11
C LEU A 209 4.05 9.34 27.01
N ASP A 210 2.96 9.04 27.72
CA ASP A 210 2.28 7.75 27.57
C ASP A 210 1.60 7.72 26.20
N TYR A 211 2.26 7.12 25.21
CA TYR A 211 1.66 6.84 23.90
C TYR A 211 1.70 5.35 23.61
N THR A 212 0.71 4.89 22.87
CA THR A 212 0.63 3.51 22.39
C THR A 212 0.69 3.53 20.87
N ASP A 213 1.71 2.88 20.32
CA ASP A 213 1.82 2.71 18.88
C ASP A 213 0.79 1.68 18.39
N ILE A 214 -0.11 2.13 17.52
CA ILE A 214 -1.07 1.26 16.84
C ILE A 214 -0.59 1.06 15.40
N PRO A 215 -0.34 -0.18 14.95
CA PRO A 215 0.08 -0.43 13.59
C PRO A 215 -1.01 -0.04 12.59
N ASN A 216 -0.62 0.59 11.48
CA ASN A 216 -1.55 0.99 10.44
C ASN A 216 -2.11 -0.21 9.68
N ALA A 217 -3.44 -0.28 9.57
CA ALA A 217 -4.14 -1.23 8.70
C ALA A 217 -3.81 -0.98 7.22
N GLN A 218 -3.94 -2.01 6.37
CA GLN A 218 -3.57 -1.92 4.96
C GLN A 218 -4.47 -0.93 4.22
N ILE A 219 -5.77 -0.93 4.51
CA ILE A 219 -6.70 0.05 3.95
C ILE A 219 -6.29 1.51 4.26
N ARG A 220 -5.72 1.76 5.45
CA ARG A 220 -5.23 3.10 5.83
C ARG A 220 -3.97 3.46 5.05
N LYS A 221 -3.04 2.53 4.88
CA LYS A 221 -1.82 2.75 4.09
C LYS A 221 -2.17 3.10 2.64
N VAL A 222 -3.05 2.33 2.00
CA VAL A 222 -3.42 2.58 0.59
C VAL A 222 -4.18 3.90 0.44
N THR A 223 -5.10 4.19 1.37
CA THR A 223 -5.82 5.49 1.38
C THR A 223 -4.84 6.65 1.54
N ALA A 224 -3.87 6.55 2.45
CA ALA A 224 -2.85 7.58 2.64
C ALA A 224 -2.02 7.79 1.37
N ASN A 225 -1.56 6.73 0.72
CA ASN A 225 -0.80 6.82 -0.53
C ASN A 225 -1.60 7.51 -1.65
N ARG A 226 -2.90 7.19 -1.80
CA ARG A 226 -3.78 7.82 -2.80
C ARG A 226 -4.05 9.30 -2.50
N LEU A 227 -4.31 9.62 -1.23
CA LEU A 227 -4.52 11.01 -0.81
C LEU A 227 -3.25 11.84 -1.02
N LEU A 228 -2.08 11.28 -0.67
CA LEU A 228 -0.79 11.92 -0.87
C LEU A 228 -0.52 12.18 -2.35
N ALA A 229 -0.68 11.15 -3.20
CA ALA A 229 -0.53 11.28 -4.64
C ALA A 229 -1.44 12.36 -5.21
N SER A 230 -2.74 12.35 -4.85
CA SER A 230 -3.70 13.36 -5.30
C SER A 230 -3.31 14.77 -4.87
N LYS A 231 -2.93 14.98 -3.60
CA LYS A 231 -2.58 16.31 -3.07
C LYS A 231 -1.25 16.85 -3.54
N GLN A 232 -0.29 15.99 -3.86
CA GLN A 232 1.02 16.41 -4.37
C GLN A 232 1.02 16.67 -5.88
N THR A 233 0.20 15.94 -6.65
CA THR A 233 0.21 16.03 -8.11
C THR A 233 -0.85 16.97 -8.68
N ILE A 234 -2.02 17.06 -8.05
CA ILE A 234 -3.15 17.85 -8.57
C ILE A 234 -3.19 19.22 -7.87
N PRO A 235 -3.11 20.34 -8.61
CA PRO A 235 -3.30 21.67 -8.04
C PRO A 235 -4.77 21.88 -7.67
N HIS A 236 -5.07 21.80 -6.39
CA HIS A 236 -6.44 21.97 -5.88
C HIS A 236 -6.77 23.45 -5.70
N TYR A 237 -7.95 23.86 -6.17
CA TYR A 237 -8.59 25.11 -5.81
C TYR A 237 -10.02 24.83 -5.35
N TYR A 238 -10.53 25.63 -4.43
CA TYR A 238 -11.83 25.39 -3.79
C TYR A 238 -12.80 26.50 -4.16
N LEU A 239 -14.01 26.11 -4.58
CA LEU A 239 -15.12 27.02 -4.86
C LEU A 239 -16.27 26.72 -3.89
N THR A 240 -16.88 27.77 -3.35
CA THR A 240 -18.03 27.67 -2.43
C THR A 240 -19.17 28.51 -2.98
N VAL A 241 -20.38 27.96 -2.98
CA VAL A 241 -21.61 28.64 -3.42
C VAL A 241 -22.74 28.30 -2.44
N ASP A 242 -23.51 29.31 -2.04
CA ASP A 242 -24.72 29.13 -1.24
C ASP A 242 -25.92 28.86 -2.14
N THR A 243 -26.72 27.85 -1.79
CA THR A 243 -27.91 27.47 -2.56
C THR A 243 -29.14 27.40 -1.66
N ARG A 244 -30.22 28.07 -2.08
CA ARG A 244 -31.52 28.03 -1.37
C ARG A 244 -32.26 26.73 -1.66
N VAL A 245 -32.62 25.98 -0.61
CA VAL A 245 -33.22 24.64 -0.71
C VAL A 245 -34.73 24.57 -0.44
N ASP A 246 -35.41 25.70 -0.18
CA ASP A 246 -36.83 25.71 0.25
C ASP A 246 -37.76 24.99 -0.73
N LYS A 247 -37.60 25.23 -2.04
CA LYS A 247 -38.40 24.58 -3.08
C LYS A 247 -38.13 23.09 -3.17
N LEU A 248 -36.88 22.68 -2.95
CA LEU A 248 -36.45 21.28 -2.97
C LEU A 248 -37.05 20.51 -1.79
N ILE A 249 -37.10 21.12 -0.61
CA ILE A 249 -37.73 20.53 0.59
C ILE A 249 -39.24 20.37 0.38
N LYS A 250 -39.91 21.38 -0.20
CA LYS A 250 -41.35 21.28 -0.53
C LYS A 250 -41.63 20.14 -1.51
N LEU A 251 -40.88 20.08 -2.61
CA LEU A 251 -40.98 19.00 -3.60
C LEU A 251 -40.78 17.61 -2.98
N ARG A 252 -39.79 17.46 -2.09
CA ARG A 252 -39.57 16.22 -1.34
C ARG A 252 -40.78 15.85 -0.47
N GLY A 253 -41.42 16.84 0.14
CA GLY A 253 -42.65 16.65 0.91
C GLY A 253 -43.82 16.14 0.08
N GLU A 254 -43.91 16.55 -1.18
CA GLU A 254 -44.94 16.10 -2.13
C GLU A 254 -44.64 14.69 -2.68
N LEU A 255 -43.36 14.38 -2.95
CA LEU A 255 -42.95 13.13 -3.58
C LEU A 255 -42.88 11.94 -2.62
N ASN A 256 -42.50 12.16 -1.36
CA ASN A 256 -42.38 11.05 -0.40
C ASN A 256 -43.70 10.28 -0.17
N PRO A 257 -44.87 10.94 0.03
CA PRO A 257 -46.14 10.25 0.16
C PRO A 257 -46.51 9.41 -1.08
N LEU A 258 -46.23 9.94 -2.28
CA LEU A 258 -46.48 9.21 -3.54
C LEU A 258 -45.59 7.97 -3.67
N GLN A 259 -44.33 8.09 -3.22
CA GLN A 259 -43.38 7.00 -3.26
C GLN A 259 -43.70 5.92 -2.22
N GLU A 260 -44.14 6.31 -1.02
CA GLU A 260 -44.62 5.39 0.02
C GLU A 260 -45.89 4.65 -0.45
N ALA A 261 -46.82 5.34 -1.13
CA ALA A 261 -48.00 4.71 -1.72
C ALA A 261 -47.68 3.70 -2.83
N SER A 262 -46.54 3.88 -3.52
CA SER A 262 -46.05 2.99 -4.58
C SER A 262 -45.14 1.86 -4.05
N GLY A 263 -44.98 1.75 -2.72
CA GLY A 263 -44.06 0.77 -2.10
C GLY A 263 -42.58 1.09 -2.27
N GLY A 264 -42.26 2.32 -2.68
CA GLY A 264 -40.89 2.80 -2.90
C GLY A 264 -40.20 3.28 -1.61
N LYS A 265 -38.87 3.38 -1.65
CA LYS A 265 -38.05 3.88 -0.54
C LYS A 265 -38.18 5.39 -0.39
N LYS A 266 -38.10 5.90 0.83
CA LYS A 266 -38.13 7.35 1.13
C LYS A 266 -36.99 8.09 0.42
N ILE A 267 -37.30 9.24 -0.18
CA ILE A 267 -36.32 10.09 -0.85
C ILE A 267 -35.57 10.94 0.18
N SER A 268 -34.24 10.96 0.08
CA SER A 268 -33.35 11.82 0.86
C SER A 268 -32.95 13.09 0.10
N ILE A 269 -32.40 14.07 0.81
CA ILE A 269 -31.84 15.28 0.16
C ILE A 269 -30.63 14.89 -0.71
N ASN A 270 -29.84 13.91 -0.29
CA ASN A 270 -28.68 13.42 -1.04
C ASN A 270 -29.09 12.89 -2.43
N ASP A 271 -30.22 12.20 -2.54
CA ASP A 271 -30.72 11.69 -3.83
C ASP A 271 -31.01 12.82 -4.82
N LEU A 272 -31.59 13.92 -4.32
CA LEU A 272 -31.88 15.11 -5.12
C LEU A 272 -30.60 15.87 -5.50
N VAL A 273 -29.61 15.93 -4.61
CA VAL A 273 -28.29 16.52 -4.89
C VAL A 273 -27.54 15.69 -5.95
N ILE A 274 -27.51 14.35 -5.84
CA ILE A 274 -26.91 13.46 -6.84
C ILE A 274 -27.60 13.64 -8.20
N LYS A 275 -28.93 13.75 -8.23
CA LYS A 275 -29.66 14.06 -9.46
C LYS A 275 -29.26 15.41 -10.05
N GLY A 276 -29.07 16.43 -9.21
CA GLY A 276 -28.56 17.74 -9.63
C GLY A 276 -27.14 17.66 -10.21
N CYS A 277 -26.21 16.99 -9.52
CA CYS A 277 -24.83 16.83 -9.95
C CYS A 277 -24.74 16.08 -11.29
N SER A 278 -25.48 14.97 -11.44
CA SER A 278 -25.50 14.20 -12.70
C SER A 278 -26.00 15.02 -13.90
N LEU A 279 -27.05 15.83 -13.70
CA LEU A 279 -27.55 16.74 -14.74
C LEU A 279 -26.56 17.89 -15.04
N GLY A 280 -25.78 18.31 -14.04
CA GLY A 280 -24.70 19.27 -14.20
C GLY A 280 -23.56 18.71 -15.05
N SER A 281 -23.06 17.52 -14.70
CA SER A 281 -22.02 16.81 -15.44
C SER A 281 -22.44 16.37 -16.85
N SER A 282 -23.73 16.25 -17.15
CA SER A 282 -24.18 16.03 -18.53
C SER A 282 -24.24 17.31 -19.37
N LYS A 283 -24.26 18.49 -18.73
CA LYS A 283 -24.36 19.79 -19.40
C LYS A 283 -22.99 20.43 -19.66
N GLY A 284 -22.01 20.15 -18.80
CA GLY A 284 -20.61 20.51 -19.03
C GLY A 284 -19.78 19.23 -19.22
N PRO A 285 -18.98 19.11 -20.30
CA PRO A 285 -18.07 17.98 -20.47
C PRO A 285 -16.95 17.95 -19.41
#